data_AF-A0A7C4SWF8-F1
#
_entry.id   AF-A0A7C4SWF8-F1
#
_cell.length_a   1.000
_cell.length_b   1.000
_cell.length_c   1.000
_cell.angle_alpha   90.00
_cell.angle_beta   90.00
_cell.angle_gamma   90.00
#
_symmetry.space_group_name_H-M   'P 1'
#
loop_
_entity.id
_entity.type
_entity.pdbx_description
1 polymer ?
#
loop_
_entity_poly.entity_id
_entity_poly.type
_entity_poly.pdbx_seq_one_letter_code
_entity_poly.pdbx_strand_id
1 'polypeptide(L)' 'MRVTATKLRQNLYRILDRVVETGETVEIVRKDKVLRIVLASPRKKMKRLVSRQDYLKCDPDDIVHMDWTDQWKP' A
#
# COMPACT_ATOMS: atom_id res chain seq x y z
N MET A 1 -10.73 -1.38 8.93
CA MET A 1 -11.61 -1.16 10.12
C MET A 1 -13.00 -0.76 9.63
N ARG A 2 -14.08 -1.30 10.22
CA ARG A 2 -15.47 -0.89 9.92
C ARG A 2 -16.05 -0.07 11.07
N VAL A 3 -16.68 1.05 10.76
CA VAL A 3 -17.34 1.94 11.73
C VAL A 3 -18.73 2.34 11.26
N THR A 4 -19.62 2.71 12.19
CA THR A 4 -20.90 3.32 11.85
C THR A 4 -20.73 4.82 11.61
N ALA A 5 -21.68 5.45 10.91
CA ALA A 5 -21.70 6.90 10.72
C ALA A 5 -21.67 7.68 12.06
N THR A 6 -22.34 7.17 13.10
CA THR A 6 -22.34 7.79 14.44
C THR A 6 -20.96 7.70 15.09
N LYS A 7 -20.29 6.55 14.99
CA LYS A 7 -18.94 6.38 15.54
C LYS A 7 -17.91 7.21 14.79
N LEU A 8 -18.08 7.36 13.47
CA LEU A 8 -17.29 8.28 12.65
C LEU A 8 -17.45 9.72 13.13
N ARG A 9 -18.69 10.20 13.32
CA ARG A 9 -18.95 11.57 13.80
C ARG A 9 -18.29 11.86 15.15
N GLN A 10 -18.35 10.91 16.09
CA GLN A 10 -17.74 11.06 17.42
C GLN A 10 -16.21 11.11 17.39
N ASN A 11 -15.57 10.52 16.38
CA ASN A 11 -14.12 10.32 16.33
C ASN A 11 -13.50 10.84 15.02
N LEU A 12 -14.13 11.84 14.39
CA LEU A 12 -13.84 12.23 13.01
C LEU A 12 -12.35 12.49 12.80
N TYR A 13 -11.77 13.41 13.56
CA TYR A 13 -10.37 13.80 13.41
C TYR A 13 -9.41 12.64 13.71
N ARG A 14 -9.60 11.91 14.82
CA ARG A 14 -8.79 10.73 15.15
C ARG A 14 -8.79 9.67 14.03
N ILE A 15 -9.92 9.47 13.37
CA ILE A 15 -10.02 8.52 12.25
C ILE A 15 -9.29 9.07 11.02
N LEU A 16 -9.43 10.37 10.72
CA LEU A 16 -8.72 11.01 9.62
C LEU A 16 -7.20 10.96 9.84
N ASP A 17 -6.73 11.32 11.03
CA ASP A 17 -5.31 11.28 11.40
C ASP A 17 -4.75 9.87 11.24
N ARG A 18 -5.47 8.86 11.73
CA ARG A 18 -5.09 7.45 11.54
C ARG A 18 -4.98 7.08 10.07
N VAL A 19 -5.95 7.48 9.23
CA VAL A 19 -5.89 7.22 7.77
C VAL A 19 -4.68 7.90 7.14
N VAL A 20 -4.34 9.11 7.57
CA VAL A 20 -3.16 9.85 7.10
C VAL A 20 -1.86 9.19 7.56
N GLU A 21 -1.78 8.75 8.82
CA GLU A 21 -0.59 8.18 9.46
C GLU A 21 -0.29 6.75 9.03
N THR A 22 -1.30 5.90 8.90
CA THR A 22 -1.12 4.48 8.55
C THR A 22 -1.32 4.24 7.07
N GLY A 23 -2.21 5.01 6.43
CA GLY A 23 -2.70 4.73 5.07
C GLY A 23 -3.75 3.61 5.03
N GLU A 24 -4.24 3.13 6.19
CA GLU A 24 -5.28 2.11 6.25
C GLU A 24 -6.61 2.67 5.74
N THR A 25 -7.34 1.85 4.96
CA THR A 25 -8.71 2.16 4.57
C THR A 25 -9.65 2.01 5.77
N VAL A 26 -10.52 2.99 5.97
CA VAL A 26 -11.63 2.91 6.92
C VAL A 26 -12.94 2.78 6.15
N GLU A 27 -13.74 1.78 6.53
CA GLU A 27 -15.06 1.54 5.97
C GLU A 27 -16.14 2.08 6.89
N ILE A 28 -17.13 2.76 6.33
CA ILE A 28 -18.25 3.37 7.06
C ILE A 28 -19.55 2.75 6.57
N VAL A 29 -20.31 2.16 7.49
CA VAL A 29 -21.62 1.60 7.19
C VAL A 29 -22.70 2.64 7.46
N ARG A 30 -23.55 2.91 6.47
CA ARG A 30 -24.70 3.82 6.57
C ARG A 30 -25.82 3.37 5.64
N LYS A 31 -27.02 3.16 6.19
CA LYS A 31 -28.24 2.79 5.42
C LYS A 31 -27.95 1.65 4.43
N ASP A 32 -27.38 0.57 4.95
CA ASP A 32 -26.99 -0.64 4.21
C ASP A 32 -25.96 -0.46 3.09
N LYS A 33 -25.35 0.74 2.99
CA LYS A 33 -24.24 1.02 2.09
C LYS A 33 -22.94 1.10 2.86
N VAL A 34 -21.85 0.72 2.19
CA VAL A 34 -20.48 0.82 2.70
C VAL A 34 -19.75 1.93 1.93
N LEU A 35 -19.31 2.94 2.66
CA LEU A 35 -18.46 4.03 2.18
C LEU A 35 -17.02 3.77 2.62
N ARG A 36 -16.03 4.32 1.90
CA ARG A 36 -14.61 4.17 2.23
C ARG A 36 -13.95 5.54 2.35
N ILE A 37 -13.15 5.74 3.41
CA ILE A 37 -12.18 6.82 3.50
C ILE A 37 -10.82 6.24 3.14
N VAL A 38 -10.21 6.81 2.10
CA VAL A 38 -8.90 6.45 1.59
C VAL A 38 -8.11 7.72 1.33
N LEU A 39 -6.79 7.63 1.38
CA LEU A 39 -5.94 8.72 0.88
C LEU A 39 -6.15 8.88 -0.63
N ALA A 40 -6.36 10.12 -1.07
CA ALA A 40 -6.48 10.44 -2.49
C ALA A 40 -5.19 10.11 -3.26
N SER A 41 -4.04 10.35 -2.62
CA SER A 41 -2.73 9.96 -3.15
C SER A 41 -2.28 8.66 -2.50
N PRO A 42 -2.01 7.59 -3.28
CA PRO A 42 -1.49 6.36 -2.72
C PRO A 42 -0.12 6.61 -2.10
N ARG A 43 0.10 6.08 -0.88
CA ARG A 43 1.44 6.02 -0.31
C ARG A 43 2.33 5.23 -1.25
N LYS A 44 3.49 5.77 -1.60
CA LYS A 44 4.49 5.06 -2.41
C LYS A 44 4.99 3.86 -1.59
N LYS A 45 4.35 2.69 -1.72
CA LYS A 45 4.66 1.48 -0.94
C LYS A 45 6.16 1.15 -1.00
N MET A 46 6.77 1.36 -2.16
CA MET A 46 8.21 1.17 -2.38
C MET A 46 9.09 2.12 -1.58
N LYS A 47 8.62 3.31 -1.17
CA LYS A 47 9.38 4.21 -0.28
C LYS A 47 9.59 3.63 1.13
N ARG A 48 8.82 2.62 1.54
CA ARG A 48 9.03 1.94 2.83
C ARG A 48 10.09 0.84 2.76
N LEU A 49 10.55 0.47 1.56
CA LEU A 49 11.59 -0.53 1.41
C LEU A 49 12.91 0.07 1.87
N VAL A 50 13.56 -0.59 2.82
CA VAL A 50 14.93 -0.25 3.22
C VAL A 50 15.85 -0.67 2.10
N SER A 51 16.68 0.26 1.62
CA SER A 51 17.71 -0.06 0.62
C SER A 51 18.71 -1.03 1.22
N ARG A 52 19.06 -2.07 0.46
CA ARG A 52 20.06 -3.08 0.83
C ARG A 52 21.12 -3.10 -0.25
N GLN A 53 22.12 -2.23 -0.11
CA GLN A 53 23.14 -2.00 -1.14
C GLN A 53 23.88 -3.29 -1.51
N ASP A 54 24.19 -4.14 -0.53
CA ASP A 54 24.96 -5.38 -0.74
C ASP A 54 24.07 -6.64 -0.89
N TYR A 55 22.80 -6.46 -1.27
CA TYR A 55 21.89 -7.61 -1.43
C TYR A 55 22.23 -8.45 -2.66
N LEU A 56 22.67 -7.81 -3.74
CA LEU A 56 23.09 -8.50 -4.96
C LEU A 56 24.52 -9.02 -4.76
N LYS A 57 24.73 -10.31 -5.06
CA LYS A 57 26.05 -10.97 -4.97
C LYS A 57 26.83 -10.94 -6.29
N CYS A 58 26.31 -10.23 -7.27
CA CYS A 58 26.88 -10.02 -8.60
C CYS A 58 26.66 -8.58 -9.01
N ASP A 59 27.25 -8.18 -10.13
CA ASP A 59 26.98 -6.87 -10.70
C ASP A 59 25.51 -6.81 -11.16
N PRO A 60 24.76 -5.72 -10.89
CA PRO A 60 23.39 -5.57 -11.37
C PRO A 60 23.24 -5.73 -12.89
N ASP A 61 24.23 -5.28 -13.66
CA ASP A 61 24.18 -5.33 -15.13
C ASP A 61 24.22 -6.78 -15.63
N ASP A 62 24.86 -7.70 -14.90
CA ASP A 62 24.85 -9.14 -15.21
C ASP A 62 23.43 -9.72 -15.19
N ILE A 63 22.56 -9.23 -14.29
CA ILE A 63 21.17 -9.68 -14.18
C ILE A 63 20.31 -9.05 -15.27
N VAL A 64 20.50 -7.75 -15.53
CA VAL A 64 19.70 -6.98 -16.51
C VAL A 64 19.94 -7.51 -17.92
N HIS A 65 21.17 -7.90 -18.24
CA HIS A 65 21.56 -8.40 -19.56
C HIS A 65 21.49 -9.92 -19.70
N MET A 66 20.93 -10.62 -18.71
CA MET A 66 20.79 -12.07 -18.73
C MET A 66 19.72 -12.52 -19.74
N ASP A 67 20.13 -13.24 -20.78
CA ASP A 67 19.25 -13.78 -21.82
C ASP A 67 18.97 -15.29 -21.59
N TRP A 68 17.70 -15.68 -21.68
CA TRP A 68 17.21 -17.05 -21.47
C TRP A 68 16.51 -17.61 -22.71
N THR A 69 16.57 -16.91 -23.84
CA THR A 69 15.88 -17.29 -25.08
C THR A 69 16.21 -18.72 -25.50
N ASP A 70 17.47 -19.14 -25.37
CA ASP A 70 17.93 -20.50 -25.71
C ASP A 70 17.46 -21.59 -24.73
N GLN A 71 17.02 -21.22 -23.53
CA GLN A 71 16.53 -22.14 -22.50
C GLN A 71 15.00 -22.27 -22.50
N TRP A 72 14.30 -21.48 -23.32
CA TRP A 72 12.85 -21.51 -23.38
C TRP A 72 12.34 -22.76 -24.11
N LYS A 73 11.60 -23.62 -23.40
CA LYS A 73 10.88 -24.77 -23.97
C LYS A 73 9.38 -24.45 -23.95
N PRO A 74 8.75 -24.20 -25.11
CA PRO A 74 7.33 -23.85 -25.21
C PRO A 74 6.39 -25.01 -24.85
#